data_AF-Q6L2P0-F1
#
_entry.id   AF-Q6L2P0-F1
#
_cell.length_a   1.000
_cell.length_b   1.000
_cell.length_c   1.000
_cell.angle_alpha   90.00
_cell.angle_beta   90.00
_cell.angle_gamma   90.00
#
_symmetry.space_group_name_H-M   'P 1'
#
loop_
_entity.id
_entity.type
_entity.pdbx_description
1 polymer ?
#
loop_
_entity_poly.entity_id
_entity_poly.type
_entity_poly.pdbx_seq_one_letter_code
_entity_poly.pdbx_strand_id
1 'polypeptide(L)'
;MEKGLGNRAMIAAVKSARAIAAYYGRKKPDKNDLDLALYFAMNHRSKDVKKPEINNNINNDFDHKDNKDGSNENDKSSKNDYEIHNQKGNEKDVKSVEFRIKTSNDSGRVSTGSGFNRASFRPGSHLDIHGTLLNMAMNMDKSVMPYDLSFKSRISQGSMPFIIAVDASKSMKFKSRINDAINISSMILKEAYVKRSRVSLVSFSGTQASLISWFSRNFSSIEASLRSIKSSGKTPLADALRLCADISKRYNKKTVSFFLTDGRGNYPDASYKRIYDAAEYLGRYSRVFVINDDDFLPGYNKAIADASNGIILKKDENLIFEIKSRIL
;
A
#
# COMPACT_ATOMS: atom_id res chain seq x y z
N MET A 1 18.18 33.73 -7.22
CA MET A 1 17.04 32.89 -6.78
C MET A 1 17.38 31.42 -7.00
N GLU A 2 18.11 30.81 -6.06
CA GLU A 2 18.36 29.37 -6.05
C GLU A 2 17.11 28.63 -5.56
N LYS A 3 16.27 28.18 -6.49
CA LYS A 3 15.22 27.20 -6.16
C LYS A 3 15.89 25.84 -6.00
N GLY A 4 16.17 25.44 -4.76
CA GLY A 4 16.76 24.15 -4.39
C GLY A 4 16.25 23.00 -5.27
N LEU A 5 17.18 22.27 -5.87
CA LEU A 5 16.89 21.04 -6.60
C LEU A 5 16.15 20.09 -5.65
N GLY A 6 14.93 19.69 -5.98
CA GLY A 6 14.26 18.64 -5.21
C GLY A 6 15.11 17.38 -5.25
N ASN A 7 15.62 16.94 -4.09
CA ASN A 7 16.54 15.79 -3.96
C ASN A 7 16.09 14.55 -4.75
N ARG A 8 14.79 14.36 -4.95
CA ARG A 8 14.22 13.22 -5.68
C ARG A 8 14.60 13.18 -7.17
N ALA A 9 14.64 14.33 -7.85
CA ALA A 9 14.99 14.39 -9.27
C ALA A 9 16.46 14.04 -9.50
N MET A 10 17.37 14.55 -8.65
CA MET A 10 18.79 14.19 -8.69
C MET A 10 19.01 12.71 -8.36
N ILE A 11 18.32 12.18 -7.35
CA ILE A 11 18.43 10.75 -7.00
C ILE A 11 17.97 9.87 -8.17
N ALA A 12 16.90 10.25 -8.87
CA ALA A 12 16.43 9.54 -10.06
C ALA A 12 17.47 9.60 -11.19
N ALA A 13 18.02 10.79 -11.47
CA ALA A 13 19.04 10.97 -12.51
C ALA A 13 20.30 10.12 -12.25
N VAL A 14 20.80 10.10 -11.01
CA VAL A 14 21.99 9.29 -10.64
C VAL A 14 21.72 7.79 -10.80
N LYS A 15 20.52 7.33 -10.42
CA LYS A 15 20.14 5.92 -10.60
C LYS A 15 20.02 5.55 -12.08
N SER A 16 19.43 6.43 -12.89
CA SER A 16 19.31 6.25 -14.34
C SER A 16 20.68 6.24 -15.02
N ALA A 17 21.59 7.15 -14.67
CA ALA A 17 22.95 7.16 -15.21
C ALA A 17 23.70 5.86 -14.93
N ARG A 18 23.59 5.32 -13.70
CA ARG A 18 24.17 4.02 -13.33
C ARG A 18 23.55 2.86 -14.10
N ALA A 19 22.26 2.92 -14.41
CA ALA A 19 21.58 1.91 -15.21
C ALA A 19 22.05 1.91 -16.67
N ILE A 20 22.25 3.10 -17.26
CA ILE A 20 22.81 3.24 -18.62
C ILE A 20 24.24 2.69 -18.68
N ALA A 21 25.07 3.02 -17.69
CA ALA A 21 26.42 2.48 -17.60
C ALA A 21 26.42 0.95 -17.54
N ALA A 22 25.56 0.36 -16.68
CA ALA A 22 25.44 -1.08 -16.54
C ALA A 22 24.93 -1.77 -17.81
N TYR A 23 24.01 -1.13 -18.55
CA TYR A 23 23.50 -1.63 -19.83
C TYR A 23 24.62 -1.80 -20.87
N TYR A 24 25.58 -0.86 -20.91
CA TYR A 24 26.76 -0.94 -21.76
C TYR A 24 27.94 -1.70 -21.10
N GLY A 25 27.70 -2.45 -20.02
CA GLY A 25 28.73 -3.25 -19.34
C GLY A 25 29.78 -2.44 -18.55
N ARG A 26 29.56 -1.14 -18.32
CA ARG A 26 30.47 -0.25 -17.58
C ARG A 26 30.15 -0.24 -16.09
N LYS A 27 31.19 -0.20 -15.25
CA LYS A 27 31.07 -0.19 -13.78
C LYS A 27 30.78 1.19 -13.16
N LYS A 28 31.04 2.27 -13.90
CA LYS A 28 30.81 3.65 -13.46
C LYS A 28 30.19 4.46 -14.61
N PRO A 29 29.24 5.37 -14.31
CA PRO A 29 28.66 6.25 -15.33
C PRO A 29 29.66 7.31 -15.77
N ASP A 30 29.59 7.69 -17.03
CA ASP A 30 30.32 8.83 -17.59
C ASP A 30 29.47 10.11 -17.59
N LYS A 31 30.06 11.20 -18.07
CA LYS A 31 29.38 12.50 -18.12
C LYS A 31 28.18 12.49 -19.08
N ASN A 32 28.26 11.74 -20.17
CA ASN A 32 27.19 11.65 -21.17
C ASN A 32 25.97 10.90 -20.62
N ASP A 33 26.19 9.83 -19.86
CA ASP A 33 25.10 9.10 -19.18
C ASP A 33 24.36 9.99 -18.17
N LEU A 34 25.12 10.82 -17.46
CA LEU A 34 24.58 11.74 -16.47
C LEU A 34 23.80 12.88 -17.12
N ASP A 35 24.34 13.47 -18.19
CA ASP A 35 23.68 14.55 -18.95
C ASP A 35 22.39 14.03 -19.62
N LEU A 36 22.40 12.81 -20.15
CA LEU A 36 21.22 12.15 -20.72
C LEU A 36 20.18 11.84 -19.64
N ALA A 37 20.60 11.33 -18.48
CA ALA A 37 19.71 11.02 -17.37
C ALA A 37 19.09 12.29 -16.75
N LEU A 38 19.87 13.38 -16.66
CA LEU A 38 19.40 14.69 -16.22
C LEU A 38 18.41 15.28 -17.23
N TYR A 39 18.70 15.19 -18.53
CA TYR A 39 17.80 15.66 -19.58
C TYR A 39 16.40 15.03 -19.45
N PHE A 40 16.32 13.70 -19.32
CA PHE A 40 15.04 13.01 -19.17
C PHE A 40 14.39 13.21 -17.80
N ALA A 41 15.16 13.27 -16.71
CA ALA A 41 14.62 13.45 -15.37
C ALA A 41 14.18 14.90 -15.08
N MET A 42 14.67 15.88 -15.84
CA MET A 42 14.42 17.33 -15.62
C MET A 42 13.57 17.98 -16.71
N ASN A 43 12.94 17.20 -17.60
CA ASN A 43 12.14 17.68 -18.74
C ASN A 43 11.06 18.72 -18.39
N HIS A 44 10.65 18.81 -17.11
CA HIS A 44 9.70 19.82 -16.59
C HIS A 44 10.32 21.15 -16.14
N ARG A 45 11.64 21.36 -16.24
CA ARG A 45 12.32 22.51 -15.60
C ARG A 45 13.31 23.27 -16.47
N SER A 46 13.71 22.70 -17.59
CA SER A 46 14.76 23.24 -18.46
C SER A 46 14.15 23.71 -19.77
N LYS A 47 13.84 25.01 -19.86
CA LYS A 47 13.55 25.65 -21.16
C LYS A 47 14.79 25.78 -22.06
N ASP A 48 16.00 25.56 -21.53
CA ASP A 48 17.26 25.81 -22.24
C ASP A 48 18.31 24.66 -22.17
N VAL A 49 17.90 23.40 -22.01
CA VAL A 49 18.88 22.31 -22.16
C VAL A 49 18.97 21.92 -23.64
N LYS A 50 20.07 22.33 -24.28
CA LYS A 50 20.43 21.89 -25.64
C LYS A 50 20.38 20.37 -25.69
N LYS A 51 19.63 19.86 -26.67
CA LYS A 51 19.53 18.42 -26.97
C LYS A 51 20.95 17.91 -27.23
N PRO A 52 21.46 16.90 -26.49
CA PRO A 52 22.77 16.37 -26.78
C PRO A 52 22.76 15.83 -28.21
N GLU A 53 23.75 16.22 -29.01
CA GLU A 53 23.92 15.71 -30.37
C GLU A 53 24.21 14.21 -30.28
N ILE A 54 23.25 13.43 -30.77
CA ILE A 54 23.42 12.00 -30.95
C ILE A 54 24.37 11.88 -32.15
N ASN A 55 25.62 11.52 -31.89
CA ASN A 55 26.54 11.19 -32.94
C ASN A 55 26.09 9.85 -33.55
N ASN A 56 25.27 9.93 -34.59
CA ASN A 56 24.77 8.80 -35.37
C ASN A 56 25.92 8.23 -36.22
N ASN A 57 26.92 7.62 -35.59
CA ASN A 57 27.64 6.52 -36.22
C ASN A 57 26.95 5.22 -35.79
N ILE A 58 25.71 5.10 -36.26
CA ILE A 58 25.02 3.83 -36.42
C ILE A 58 25.52 3.32 -37.77
N ASN A 59 26.37 2.29 -37.75
CA ASN A 59 26.42 1.40 -38.89
C ASN A 59 25.02 0.76 -38.96
N ASN A 60 24.31 1.06 -40.04
CA ASN A 60 22.95 0.61 -40.30
C ASN A 60 22.84 -0.91 -40.18
N ASP A 61 21.80 -1.38 -39.48
CA ASP A 61 20.72 -2.09 -40.18
C ASP A 61 19.42 -1.92 -39.41
N PHE A 62 18.32 -1.87 -40.17
CA PHE A 62 16.93 -1.55 -39.80
C PHE A 62 16.54 -0.06 -39.93
N ASP A 63 16.39 0.31 -41.21
CA ASP A 63 15.64 1.46 -41.68
C ASP A 63 14.14 1.13 -41.62
N HIS A 64 13.36 1.88 -40.85
CA HIS A 64 11.93 2.06 -41.09
C HIS A 64 11.56 3.50 -40.70
N LYS A 65 11.44 4.36 -41.71
CA LYS A 65 10.82 5.67 -41.61
C LYS A 65 9.30 5.51 -41.58
N ASP A 66 8.68 6.03 -40.53
CA ASP A 66 7.32 6.56 -40.59
C ASP A 66 7.35 7.91 -41.31
N ASN A 67 6.35 8.18 -42.15
CA ASN A 67 5.81 9.53 -42.25
C ASN A 67 4.28 9.47 -42.38
N LYS A 68 3.66 10.37 -41.63
CA LYS A 68 2.22 10.65 -41.55
C LYS A 68 1.67 11.10 -42.91
N ASP A 69 0.40 10.82 -43.17
CA ASP A 69 -0.64 11.86 -43.04
C ASP A 69 -2.05 11.28 -43.17
N GLY A 70 -3.00 11.99 -42.56
CA GLY A 70 -4.40 11.61 -42.51
C GLY A 70 -5.13 11.74 -43.85
N SER A 71 -6.23 10.99 -43.94
CA SER A 71 -7.45 11.26 -44.71
C SER A 71 -7.35 12.22 -45.91
N ASN A 72 -7.45 11.66 -47.12
CA ASN A 72 -8.57 11.97 -48.02
C ASN A 72 -8.70 10.95 -49.16
N GLU A 73 -9.94 10.51 -49.34
CA GLU A 73 -10.66 10.11 -50.56
C GLU A 73 -10.18 8.93 -51.43
N ASN A 74 -11.11 7.97 -51.55
CA ASN A 74 -11.54 7.25 -52.76
C ASN A 74 -10.46 6.73 -53.73
N ASP A 75 -10.31 5.41 -53.88
CA ASP A 75 -11.10 4.65 -54.84
C ASP A 75 -10.71 3.15 -54.86
N LYS A 76 -11.58 2.40 -55.52
CA LYS A 76 -11.74 0.94 -55.59
C LYS A 76 -10.55 0.09 -56.06
N SER A 77 -10.79 -1.23 -55.90
CA SER A 77 -10.18 -2.39 -56.57
C SER A 77 -8.88 -2.92 -55.94
N SER A 78 -8.55 -4.20 -55.88
CA SER A 78 -9.20 -5.49 -56.12
C SER A 78 -8.15 -6.55 -55.72
N LYS A 79 -8.56 -7.59 -54.97
CA LYS A 79 -8.13 -9.00 -55.08
C LYS A 79 -6.66 -9.34 -55.48
N ASN A 80 -5.90 -10.01 -54.60
CA ASN A 80 -5.58 -11.46 -54.72
C ASN A 80 -4.47 -11.92 -53.74
N ASP A 81 -4.76 -13.07 -53.10
CA ASP A 81 -3.95 -14.26 -52.82
C ASP A 81 -2.49 -14.15 -52.32
N TYR A 82 -2.25 -14.70 -51.13
CA TYR A 82 -0.91 -15.02 -50.63
C TYR A 82 -0.69 -16.54 -50.64
N GLU A 83 0.21 -16.99 -51.51
CA GLU A 83 0.76 -18.36 -51.52
C GLU A 83 1.78 -18.57 -50.39
N ILE A 84 1.75 -19.76 -49.80
CA ILE A 84 2.66 -20.24 -48.77
C ILE A 84 3.85 -20.92 -49.45
N HIS A 85 5.05 -20.38 -49.28
CA HIS A 85 6.28 -21.10 -49.63
C HIS A 85 6.97 -21.70 -48.40
N ASN A 86 6.87 -23.02 -48.29
CA ASN A 86 7.71 -23.88 -47.47
C ASN A 86 9.15 -23.90 -48.00
N GLN A 87 10.15 -23.78 -47.12
CA GLN A 87 11.50 -24.30 -47.37
C GLN A 87 12.03 -25.09 -46.17
N LYS A 88 12.47 -26.32 -46.47
CA LYS A 88 13.07 -27.32 -45.58
C LYS A 88 14.61 -27.16 -45.52
N GLY A 89 15.19 -27.61 -44.41
CA GLY A 89 16.59 -28.02 -44.26
C GLY A 89 17.34 -27.17 -43.23
N ASN A 90 18.16 -27.67 -42.29
CA ASN A 90 18.68 -29.01 -42.03
C ASN A 90 19.03 -29.11 -40.52
N GLU A 91 18.90 -30.31 -39.96
CA GLU A 91 19.46 -30.70 -38.67
C GLU A 91 21.00 -30.63 -38.69
N LYS A 92 21.62 -30.04 -37.66
CA LYS A 92 22.80 -30.59 -36.94
C LYS A 92 23.26 -29.69 -35.78
N ASP A 93 23.60 -30.38 -34.67
CA ASP A 93 24.46 -30.01 -33.54
C ASP A 93 23.99 -28.92 -32.54
N VAL A 94 23.12 -29.31 -31.60
CA VAL A 94 22.91 -28.57 -30.34
C VAL A 94 23.91 -29.05 -29.28
N LYS A 95 24.97 -28.29 -29.04
CA LYS A 95 25.81 -28.44 -27.84
C LYS A 95 24.99 -28.02 -26.61
N SER A 96 24.83 -28.93 -25.65
CA SER A 96 24.19 -28.66 -24.36
C SER A 96 24.96 -27.59 -23.58
N VAL A 97 24.33 -26.45 -23.35
CA VAL A 97 24.85 -25.38 -22.48
C VAL A 97 24.40 -25.69 -21.05
N GLU A 98 25.31 -26.11 -20.18
CA GLU A 98 25.05 -26.25 -18.75
C GLU A 98 24.84 -24.87 -18.10
N PHE A 99 23.61 -24.57 -17.68
CA PHE A 99 23.28 -23.38 -16.89
C PHE A 99 23.48 -23.65 -15.40
N ARG A 100 24.63 -23.22 -14.85
CA ARG A 100 24.91 -23.29 -13.42
C ARG A 100 24.41 -22.01 -12.71
N ILE A 101 23.21 -22.07 -12.14
CA ILE A 101 22.64 -20.98 -11.34
C ILE A 101 23.28 -21.00 -9.95
N LYS A 102 24.06 -19.96 -9.61
CA LYS A 102 24.54 -19.73 -8.23
C LYS A 102 23.39 -19.18 -7.38
N THR A 103 22.94 -19.94 -6.40
CA THR A 103 22.00 -19.47 -5.37
C THR A 103 22.76 -18.73 -4.27
N SER A 104 22.61 -17.42 -4.17
CA SER A 104 22.97 -16.68 -2.96
C SER A 104 21.83 -16.82 -1.95
N ASN A 105 22.10 -17.56 -0.87
CA ASN A 105 21.22 -17.63 0.29
C ASN A 105 21.09 -16.24 0.92
N ASP A 106 19.89 -15.68 0.91
CA ASP A 106 19.48 -14.76 1.97
C ASP A 106 18.04 -15.04 2.43
N SER A 107 18.00 -15.43 3.70
CA SER A 107 16.90 -15.60 4.65
C SER A 107 15.45 -15.38 4.19
N GLY A 108 14.78 -16.47 3.84
CA GLY A 108 13.33 -16.60 3.91
C GLY A 108 12.97 -18.08 3.93
N ARG A 109 12.38 -18.55 5.04
CA ARG A 109 12.03 -19.98 5.25
C ARG A 109 11.26 -20.51 4.04
N VAL A 110 11.93 -21.27 3.18
CA VAL A 110 11.29 -22.07 2.14
C VAL A 110 10.73 -23.27 2.88
N SER A 111 9.41 -23.38 2.93
CA SER A 111 8.76 -24.60 3.36
C SER A 111 9.26 -25.73 2.47
N THR A 112 10.06 -26.61 3.04
CA THR A 112 10.33 -27.96 2.53
C THR A 112 9.01 -28.70 2.49
N GLY A 113 8.29 -28.56 1.39
CA GLY A 113 7.02 -29.20 1.11
C GLY A 113 6.97 -29.57 -0.36
N SER A 114 7.28 -30.82 -0.64
CA SER A 114 6.92 -31.52 -1.87
C SER A 114 5.45 -31.21 -2.19
N GLY A 115 5.21 -30.47 -3.27
CA GLY A 115 3.87 -29.97 -3.60
C GLY A 115 3.91 -29.10 -4.84
N PHE A 116 3.80 -29.76 -6.00
CA PHE A 116 3.69 -29.15 -7.31
C PHE A 116 2.57 -28.09 -7.32
N ASN A 117 2.93 -26.81 -7.34
CA ASN A 117 1.97 -25.71 -7.41
C ASN A 117 1.44 -25.58 -8.86
N ARG A 118 0.57 -26.50 -9.27
CA ARG A 118 -0.29 -26.34 -10.45
C ARG A 118 -1.47 -25.45 -10.08
N ALA A 119 -1.24 -24.15 -9.98
CA ALA A 119 -2.32 -23.22 -9.70
C ALA A 119 -3.07 -22.89 -11.01
N SER A 120 -4.32 -23.31 -11.11
CA SER A 120 -5.25 -22.85 -12.17
C SER A 120 -5.43 -21.32 -12.11
N PHE A 121 -5.54 -20.65 -13.25
CA PHE A 121 -5.78 -19.21 -13.31
C PHE A 121 -6.98 -18.82 -12.44
N ARG A 122 -6.73 -17.94 -11.46
CA ARG A 122 -7.76 -17.30 -10.65
C ARG A 122 -7.76 -15.80 -10.95
N PRO A 123 -8.92 -15.12 -11.03
CA PRO A 123 -8.96 -13.67 -11.15
C PRO A 123 -8.09 -12.99 -10.07
N GLY A 124 -7.13 -12.15 -10.48
CA GLY A 124 -6.15 -11.50 -9.59
C GLY A 124 -4.83 -12.25 -9.38
N SER A 125 -4.68 -13.45 -9.96
CA SER A 125 -3.38 -14.11 -10.09
C SER A 125 -2.57 -13.54 -11.26
N HIS A 126 -1.25 -13.61 -11.16
CA HIS A 126 -0.32 -13.19 -12.21
C HIS A 126 0.54 -14.39 -12.63
N LEU A 127 0.95 -14.41 -13.89
CA LEU A 127 1.85 -15.45 -14.41
C LEU A 127 3.18 -15.43 -13.64
N ASP A 128 3.52 -16.55 -13.02
CA ASP A 128 4.82 -16.77 -12.40
C ASP A 128 5.77 -17.32 -13.47
N ILE A 129 6.49 -16.41 -14.13
CA ILE A 129 7.43 -16.76 -15.21
C ILE A 129 8.50 -17.74 -14.69
N HIS A 130 8.98 -17.55 -13.46
CA HIS A 130 10.00 -18.42 -12.88
C HIS A 130 9.45 -19.83 -12.62
N GLY A 131 8.28 -19.93 -11.96
CA GLY A 131 7.63 -21.22 -11.74
C GLY A 131 7.28 -21.93 -13.04
N THR A 132 6.86 -21.17 -14.06
CA THR A 132 6.53 -21.69 -15.39
C THR A 132 7.74 -22.26 -16.09
N LEU A 133 8.85 -21.51 -16.13
CA LEU A 133 10.10 -21.99 -16.75
C LEU A 133 10.71 -23.17 -15.99
N LEU A 134 10.56 -23.20 -14.66
CA LEU A 134 11.00 -24.34 -13.85
C LEU A 134 10.20 -25.61 -14.18
N ASN A 135 8.87 -25.50 -14.29
CA ASN A 135 8.02 -26.62 -14.70
C ASN A 135 8.38 -27.13 -16.10
N MET A 136 8.54 -26.21 -17.06
CA MET A 136 8.98 -26.52 -18.42
C MET A 136 10.31 -27.27 -18.44
N ALA A 137 11.30 -26.78 -17.69
CA ALA A 137 12.61 -27.42 -17.58
C ALA A 137 12.53 -28.81 -16.91
N MET A 138 11.69 -28.96 -15.89
CA MET A 138 11.48 -30.23 -15.20
C MET A 138 10.74 -31.26 -16.07
N ASN A 139 9.80 -30.82 -16.91
CA ASN A 139 9.09 -31.66 -17.87
C ASN A 139 9.91 -31.93 -19.14
N MET A 140 11.10 -31.34 -19.26
CA MET A 140 11.99 -31.40 -20.43
C MET A 140 11.32 -30.92 -21.73
N ASP A 141 10.38 -29.98 -21.60
CA ASP A 141 9.66 -29.41 -22.72
C ASP A 141 10.52 -28.38 -23.47
N LYS A 142 10.43 -28.39 -24.80
CA LYS A 142 11.18 -27.47 -25.69
C LYS A 142 10.52 -26.10 -25.81
N SER A 143 9.25 -25.98 -25.42
CA SER A 143 8.51 -24.73 -25.35
C SER A 143 7.51 -24.80 -24.21
N VAL A 144 7.10 -23.63 -23.70
CA VAL A 144 6.14 -23.54 -22.58
C VAL A 144 4.80 -24.13 -23.01
N MET A 145 4.36 -25.17 -22.32
CA MET A 145 3.07 -25.82 -22.54
C MET A 145 2.01 -25.30 -21.56
N PRO A 146 0.70 -25.42 -21.88
CA PRO A 146 -0.36 -24.97 -20.99
C PRO A 146 -0.28 -25.56 -19.57
N TYR A 147 0.28 -26.77 -19.42
CA TYR A 147 0.45 -27.43 -18.14
C TYR A 147 1.73 -27.01 -17.38
N ASP A 148 2.65 -26.27 -18.01
CA ASP A 148 3.80 -25.67 -17.34
C ASP A 148 3.43 -24.36 -16.63
N LEU A 149 2.36 -23.70 -17.11
CA LEU A 149 1.95 -22.39 -16.62
C LEU A 149 1.69 -22.41 -15.11
N SER A 150 2.49 -21.63 -14.40
CA SER A 150 2.33 -21.40 -12.96
C SER A 150 1.78 -20.00 -12.72
N PHE A 151 0.78 -19.90 -11.86
CA PHE A 151 0.16 -18.63 -11.51
C PHE A 151 0.37 -18.35 -10.02
N LYS A 152 0.85 -17.15 -9.70
CA LYS A 152 1.00 -16.68 -8.34
C LYS A 152 -0.14 -15.74 -8.00
N SER A 153 -0.96 -16.11 -7.02
CA SER A 153 -1.90 -15.15 -6.43
C SER A 153 -1.12 -14.17 -5.58
N ARG A 154 -1.18 -12.87 -5.91
CA ARG A 154 -0.69 -11.83 -5.01
C ARG A 154 -1.78 -11.55 -4.00
N ILE A 155 -1.85 -12.34 -2.93
CA ILE A 155 -2.65 -11.96 -1.76
C ILE A 155 -1.91 -10.77 -1.16
N SER A 156 -2.33 -9.55 -1.50
CA SER A 156 -1.89 -8.41 -0.71
C SER A 156 -2.38 -8.69 0.70
N GLN A 157 -1.50 -8.71 1.69
CA GLN A 157 -1.88 -8.48 3.08
C GLN A 157 -2.68 -7.17 3.05
N GLY A 158 -4.01 -7.26 2.98
CA GLY A 158 -4.86 -6.12 2.66
C GLY A 158 -4.59 -5.04 3.71
N SER A 159 -4.47 -3.77 3.28
CA SER A 159 -4.21 -2.72 4.26
C SER A 159 -5.35 -2.69 5.28
N MET A 160 -4.98 -2.85 6.55
CA MET A 160 -5.95 -2.98 7.63
C MET A 160 -6.55 -1.59 7.91
N PRO A 161 -7.85 -1.38 7.70
CA PRO A 161 -8.47 -0.06 7.84
C PRO A 161 -8.48 0.35 9.30
N PHE A 162 -8.21 1.62 9.58
CA PHE A 162 -8.23 2.15 10.94
C PHE A 162 -9.49 2.99 11.16
N ILE A 163 -10.05 2.88 12.37
CA ILE A 163 -11.08 3.77 12.88
C ILE A 163 -10.44 4.53 14.04
N ILE A 164 -10.45 5.85 13.99
CA ILE A 164 -10.03 6.70 15.11
C ILE A 164 -11.32 7.26 15.71
N ALA A 165 -11.61 6.87 16.95
CA ALA A 165 -12.77 7.33 17.71
C ALA A 165 -12.27 8.27 18.83
N VAL A 166 -12.61 9.55 18.73
CA VAL A 166 -12.15 10.59 19.66
C VAL A 166 -13.31 11.03 20.56
N ASP A 167 -13.07 10.95 21.86
CA ASP A 167 -13.96 11.52 22.88
C ASP A 167 -13.84 13.04 22.88
N ALA A 168 -14.95 13.72 22.64
CA ALA A 168 -15.04 15.18 22.70
C ALA A 168 -15.97 15.63 23.84
N SER A 169 -16.05 14.88 24.94
CA SER A 169 -16.88 15.21 26.10
C SER A 169 -16.31 16.31 26.99
N LYS A 170 -17.10 16.79 27.97
CA LYS A 170 -16.68 17.84 28.92
C LYS A 170 -15.43 17.49 29.74
N SER A 171 -15.15 16.22 30.06
CA SER A 171 -13.92 15.82 30.78
C SER A 171 -12.65 16.06 29.94
N MET A 172 -12.81 16.21 28.62
CA MET A 172 -11.79 16.61 27.66
C MET A 172 -11.70 18.13 27.47
N LYS A 173 -12.39 18.95 28.28
CA LYS A 173 -12.30 20.42 28.20
C LYS A 173 -10.94 20.98 28.57
N PHE A 174 -10.11 20.24 29.29
CA PHE A 174 -8.74 20.64 29.54
C PHE A 174 -7.97 20.67 28.21
N LYS A 175 -7.45 21.85 27.85
CA LYS A 175 -6.75 22.07 26.57
C LYS A 175 -5.63 21.06 26.34
N SER A 176 -4.92 20.64 27.39
CA SER A 176 -3.90 19.59 27.30
C SER A 176 -4.49 18.27 26.79
N ARG A 177 -5.53 17.76 27.46
CA ARG A 177 -6.13 16.43 27.15
C ARG A 177 -6.68 16.32 25.73
N ILE A 178 -7.39 17.35 25.24
CA ILE A 178 -7.88 17.32 23.86
C ILE A 178 -6.76 17.48 22.84
N ASN A 179 -5.77 18.35 23.10
CA ASN A 179 -4.60 18.47 22.24
C ASN A 179 -3.81 17.16 22.18
N ASP A 180 -3.75 16.46 23.30
CA ASP A 180 -3.08 15.17 23.41
C ASP A 180 -3.80 14.10 22.60
N ALA A 181 -5.13 14.01 22.71
CA ALA A 181 -5.92 13.12 21.86
C ALA A 181 -5.74 13.44 20.37
N ILE A 182 -5.68 14.72 20.00
CA ILE A 182 -5.39 15.16 18.63
C ILE A 182 -3.98 14.73 18.21
N ASN A 183 -2.96 14.92 19.07
CA ASN A 183 -1.58 14.56 18.80
C ASN A 183 -1.42 13.04 18.57
N ILE A 184 -1.98 12.22 19.45
CA ILE A 184 -1.98 10.76 19.33
C ILE A 184 -2.69 10.33 18.04
N SER A 185 -3.85 10.92 17.76
CA SER A 185 -4.59 10.65 16.51
C SER A 185 -3.75 11.00 15.28
N SER A 186 -3.03 12.13 15.29
CA SER A 186 -2.09 12.49 14.22
C SER A 186 -0.93 11.50 14.09
N MET A 187 -0.43 10.91 15.19
CA MET A 187 0.58 9.86 15.12
C MET A 187 0.01 8.58 14.48
N ILE A 188 -1.22 8.18 14.84
CA ILE A 188 -1.92 7.05 14.24
C ILE A 188 -2.17 7.28 12.74
N LEU A 189 -2.55 8.50 12.34
CA LEU A 189 -2.71 8.87 10.92
C LEU A 189 -1.41 8.72 10.13
N LYS A 190 -0.27 9.11 10.70
CA LYS A 190 1.05 8.90 10.08
C LYS A 190 1.34 7.42 9.88
N GLU A 191 1.01 6.56 10.84
CA GLU A 191 1.18 5.12 10.69
C GLU A 191 0.24 4.52 9.64
N ALA A 192 -1.00 4.98 9.58
CA ALA A 192 -1.93 4.58 8.51
C ALA A 192 -1.41 4.96 7.12
N TYR A 193 -0.77 6.14 6.99
CA TYR A 193 -0.12 6.57 5.75
C TYR A 193 0.99 5.61 5.33
N VAL A 194 1.90 5.26 6.25
CA VAL A 194 2.99 4.30 5.99
C VAL A 194 2.44 2.93 5.60
N LYS A 195 1.39 2.46 6.27
CA LYS A 195 0.73 1.16 6.00
C LYS A 195 -0.21 1.18 4.79
N ARG A 196 -0.40 2.32 4.12
CA ARG A 196 -1.36 2.53 3.02
C ARG A 196 -2.81 2.15 3.40
N SER A 197 -3.12 2.30 4.68
CA SER A 197 -4.44 2.04 5.28
C SER A 197 -5.36 3.22 5.09
N ARG A 198 -6.65 2.93 4.91
CA ARG A 198 -7.71 3.95 4.95
C ARG A 198 -8.09 4.22 6.40
N VAL A 199 -8.46 5.45 6.69
CA VAL A 199 -8.85 5.87 8.04
C VAL A 199 -10.25 6.45 8.04
N SER A 200 -11.07 5.98 8.98
CA SER A 200 -12.34 6.59 9.32
C SER A 200 -12.19 7.38 10.62
N LEU A 201 -12.80 8.56 10.70
CA LEU A 201 -12.80 9.39 11.89
C LEU A 201 -14.21 9.44 12.49
N VAL A 202 -14.32 9.06 13.76
CA VAL A 202 -15.54 9.12 14.56
C VAL A 202 -15.29 10.07 15.72
N SER A 203 -16.24 10.94 16.00
CA SER A 203 -16.23 11.78 17.20
C SER A 203 -17.49 11.50 18.01
N PHE A 204 -17.39 11.48 19.33
CA PHE A 204 -18.55 11.27 20.18
C PHE A 204 -18.56 12.26 21.33
N SER A 205 -19.71 12.90 21.54
CA SER A 205 -19.93 13.92 22.57
C SER A 205 -21.42 14.16 22.76
N GLY A 206 -21.81 14.75 23.89
CA GLY A 206 -23.23 15.00 24.17
C GLY A 206 -24.00 13.70 24.35
N THR A 207 -24.87 13.38 23.40
CA THR A 207 -25.79 12.24 23.47
C THR A 207 -25.56 11.19 22.40
N GLN A 208 -24.69 11.44 21.41
CA GLN A 208 -24.49 10.53 20.28
C GLN A 208 -23.03 10.52 19.77
N ALA A 209 -22.71 9.50 18.98
CA ALA A 209 -21.52 9.40 18.18
C ALA A 209 -21.82 9.76 16.72
N SER A 210 -20.88 10.45 16.08
CA SER A 210 -21.01 10.90 14.70
C SER A 210 -19.81 10.46 13.88
N LEU A 211 -20.08 9.93 12.70
CA LEU A 211 -19.07 9.67 11.68
C LEU A 211 -18.68 10.99 11.01
N ILE A 212 -17.42 11.41 11.18
CA ILE A 212 -16.90 12.65 10.59
C ILE A 212 -16.30 12.39 9.21
N SER A 213 -15.62 11.25 9.04
CA SER A 213 -15.03 10.88 7.76
C SER A 213 -15.12 9.37 7.55
N TRP A 214 -15.70 8.95 6.43
CA TRP A 214 -15.67 7.56 5.99
C TRP A 214 -14.31 7.22 5.38
N PHE A 215 -13.77 6.05 5.74
CA PHE A 215 -12.52 5.44 5.25
C PHE A 215 -11.85 6.13 4.05
N SER A 216 -11.01 7.12 4.34
CA SER A 216 -10.33 7.95 3.36
C SER A 216 -8.81 7.80 3.47
N ARG A 217 -8.11 8.13 2.38
CA ARG A 217 -6.64 8.32 2.34
C ARG A 217 -6.27 9.80 2.28
N ASN A 218 -7.24 10.71 2.29
CA ASN A 218 -7.00 12.14 2.39
C ASN A 218 -6.70 12.50 3.85
N PHE A 219 -5.48 12.18 4.29
CA PHE A 219 -5.05 12.38 5.67
C PHE A 219 -5.11 13.86 6.08
N SER A 220 -4.81 14.79 5.17
CA SER A 220 -4.89 16.23 5.43
C SER A 220 -6.31 16.68 5.75
N SER A 221 -7.31 16.18 5.02
CA SER A 221 -8.72 16.47 5.32
C SER A 221 -9.15 15.87 6.67
N ILE A 222 -8.72 14.64 6.97
CA ILE A 222 -9.04 14.00 8.25
C ILE A 222 -8.40 14.76 9.41
N GLU A 223 -7.15 15.19 9.26
CA GLU A 223 -6.43 15.97 10.26
C GLU A 223 -7.07 17.36 10.48
N ALA A 224 -7.52 18.01 9.41
CA ALA A 224 -8.27 19.26 9.53
C ALA A 224 -9.59 19.07 10.30
N SER A 225 -10.35 18.01 9.97
CA SER A 225 -11.58 17.66 10.70
C SER A 225 -11.30 17.34 12.16
N LEU A 226 -10.25 16.58 12.45
CA LEU A 226 -9.82 16.24 13.80
C LEU A 226 -9.51 17.50 14.64
N ARG A 227 -8.77 18.46 14.08
CA ARG A 227 -8.45 19.73 14.77
C ARG A 227 -9.65 20.65 14.98
N SER A 228 -10.72 20.47 14.21
CA SER A 228 -11.95 21.27 14.32
C SER A 228 -12.90 20.80 15.43
N ILE A 229 -12.65 19.62 16.01
CA ILE A 229 -13.50 19.03 17.06
C ILE A 229 -13.46 19.90 18.32
N LYS A 230 -14.64 20.29 18.81
CA LYS A 230 -14.80 21.07 20.05
C LYS A 230 -15.34 20.18 21.17
N SER A 231 -14.80 20.32 22.37
CA SER A 231 -15.24 19.52 23.53
C SER A 231 -16.56 20.04 24.14
N SER A 232 -17.57 19.18 24.24
CA SER A 232 -18.88 19.51 24.80
C SER A 232 -19.65 18.29 25.33
N GLY A 233 -20.65 18.52 26.18
CA GLY A 233 -21.58 17.48 26.60
C GLY A 233 -21.01 16.30 27.40
N LYS A 234 -21.68 15.15 27.30
CA LYS A 234 -21.37 13.89 27.99
C LYS A 234 -20.64 12.92 27.05
N THR A 235 -20.32 11.72 27.53
CA THR A 235 -19.57 10.69 26.79
C THR A 235 -20.49 9.54 26.38
N PRO A 236 -21.06 9.54 25.16
CA PRO A 236 -21.95 8.48 24.68
C PRO A 236 -21.15 7.27 24.18
N LEU A 237 -20.43 6.61 25.08
CA LEU A 237 -19.43 5.57 24.75
C LEU A 237 -20.04 4.31 24.12
N ALA A 238 -21.18 3.85 24.62
CA ALA A 238 -21.89 2.70 24.04
C ALA A 238 -22.34 2.97 22.60
N ASP A 239 -22.77 4.20 22.30
CA ASP A 239 -23.17 4.61 20.96
C ASP A 239 -21.97 4.67 20.02
N ALA A 240 -20.83 5.20 20.49
CA ALA A 240 -19.58 5.22 19.74
C ALA A 240 -19.08 3.81 19.39
N LEU A 241 -19.13 2.87 20.35
CA LEU A 241 -18.77 1.47 20.13
C LEU A 241 -19.66 0.80 19.09
N ARG A 242 -20.99 1.00 19.18
CA ARG A 242 -21.94 0.47 18.19
C ARG A 242 -21.73 1.06 16.81
N LEU A 243 -21.58 2.38 16.71
CA LEU A 243 -21.31 3.05 15.43
C LEU A 243 -20.03 2.52 14.78
N CYS A 244 -18.96 2.35 15.57
CA CYS A 244 -17.72 1.75 15.07
C CYS A 244 -17.95 0.32 14.56
N ALA A 245 -18.73 -0.50 15.27
CA ALA A 245 -19.02 -1.87 14.86
C ALA A 245 -19.80 -1.90 13.54
N ASP A 246 -20.78 -1.02 13.38
CA ASP A 246 -21.56 -0.89 12.15
C ASP A 246 -20.72 -0.41 10.97
N ILE A 247 -19.80 0.54 11.21
CA ILE A 247 -18.81 1.00 10.23
C ILE A 247 -17.90 -0.17 9.80
N SER A 248 -17.35 -0.93 10.76
CA SER A 248 -16.49 -2.09 10.50
C SER A 248 -17.22 -3.18 9.71
N LYS A 249 -18.45 -3.50 10.12
CA LYS A 249 -19.30 -4.48 9.44
C LYS A 249 -19.61 -4.04 8.01
N ARG A 250 -19.99 -2.77 7.80
CA ARG A 250 -20.28 -2.21 6.47
C ARG A 250 -19.05 -2.18 5.57
N TYR A 251 -17.85 -1.98 6.13
CA TYR A 251 -16.61 -2.04 5.35
C TYR A 251 -16.26 -3.46 4.88
N ASN A 252 -16.83 -4.48 5.52
CA ASN A 252 -16.70 -5.89 5.16
C ASN A 252 -15.24 -6.42 5.18
N LYS A 253 -14.42 -5.88 6.09
CA LYS A 253 -13.07 -6.40 6.44
C LYS A 253 -12.81 -6.14 7.92
N LYS A 254 -11.92 -6.94 8.53
CA LYS A 254 -11.42 -6.64 9.88
C LYS A 254 -10.76 -5.27 9.91
N THR A 255 -11.15 -4.46 10.89
CA THR A 255 -10.60 -3.11 11.14
C THR A 255 -9.74 -3.09 12.40
N VAL A 256 -9.05 -1.98 12.62
CA VAL A 256 -8.44 -1.64 13.92
C VAL A 256 -9.09 -0.36 14.42
N SER A 257 -9.68 -0.39 15.61
CA SER A 257 -10.35 0.78 16.21
C SER A 257 -9.53 1.31 17.38
N PHE A 258 -9.17 2.58 17.33
CA PHE A 258 -8.50 3.29 18.41
C PHE A 258 -9.51 4.21 19.11
N PHE A 259 -9.75 3.99 20.39
CA PHE A 259 -10.56 4.86 21.24
C PHE A 259 -9.66 5.74 22.08
N LEU A 260 -9.78 7.05 21.89
CA LEU A 260 -9.09 8.06 22.68
C LEU A 260 -10.12 8.69 23.62
N THR A 261 -10.18 8.18 24.85
CA THR A 261 -11.17 8.59 25.86
C THR A 261 -10.57 8.48 27.26
N ASP A 262 -10.93 9.41 28.13
CA ASP A 262 -10.65 9.37 29.58
C ASP A 262 -11.47 8.27 30.29
N GLY A 263 -12.42 7.61 29.60
CA GLY A 263 -13.23 6.54 30.17
C GLY A 263 -14.15 6.96 31.32
N ARG A 264 -14.16 8.25 31.69
CA ARG A 264 -14.97 8.86 32.75
C ARG A 264 -16.43 8.97 32.32
N GLY A 265 -17.12 7.83 32.31
CA GLY A 265 -18.56 7.78 32.11
C GLY A 265 -19.29 8.16 33.41
N ASN A 266 -19.70 9.41 33.53
CA ASN A 266 -20.51 9.87 34.66
C ASN A 266 -21.98 9.42 34.49
N TYR A 267 -22.27 8.11 34.62
CA TYR A 267 -23.61 7.53 34.44
C TYR A 267 -23.80 6.18 35.18
N PRO A 268 -25.02 5.84 35.63
CA PRO A 268 -25.30 4.74 36.57
C PRO A 268 -25.17 3.34 35.93
N ASP A 269 -25.14 2.31 36.79
CA ASP A 269 -24.83 0.88 36.51
C ASP A 269 -25.51 0.25 35.29
N ALA A 270 -26.72 0.69 34.91
CA ALA A 270 -27.40 0.23 33.69
C ALA A 270 -26.62 0.54 32.40
N SER A 271 -25.65 1.46 32.46
CA SER A 271 -24.76 1.82 31.35
C SER A 271 -23.64 0.80 31.14
N TYR A 272 -23.25 0.06 32.18
CA TYR A 272 -22.14 -0.90 32.10
C TYR A 272 -22.44 -2.03 31.12
N LYS A 273 -23.59 -2.69 31.29
CA LYS A 273 -24.01 -3.78 30.39
C LYS A 273 -24.11 -3.31 28.94
N ARG A 274 -24.66 -2.12 28.69
CA ARG A 274 -24.78 -1.56 27.34
C ARG A 274 -23.42 -1.30 26.69
N ILE A 275 -22.45 -0.82 27.46
CA ILE A 275 -21.08 -0.62 26.98
C ILE A 275 -20.40 -1.96 26.72
N TYR A 276 -20.56 -2.92 27.63
CA TYR A 276 -20.02 -4.27 27.50
C TYR A 276 -20.54 -4.96 26.22
N ASP A 277 -21.86 -5.01 26.04
CA ASP A 277 -22.49 -5.62 24.86
C ASP A 277 -22.05 -4.92 23.56
N ALA A 278 -21.90 -3.59 23.58
CA ALA A 278 -21.43 -2.83 22.42
C ALA A 278 -19.95 -3.09 22.10
N ALA A 279 -19.11 -3.21 23.14
CA ALA A 279 -17.70 -3.53 22.99
C ALA A 279 -17.49 -4.97 22.48
N GLU A 280 -18.23 -5.93 23.01
CA GLU A 280 -18.22 -7.32 22.54
C GLU A 280 -18.63 -7.38 21.07
N TYR A 281 -19.70 -6.68 20.69
CA TYR A 281 -20.15 -6.62 19.29
C TYR A 281 -19.08 -6.00 18.36
N LEU A 282 -18.39 -4.94 18.80
CA LEU A 282 -17.28 -4.36 18.06
C LEU A 282 -16.10 -5.34 17.91
N GLY A 283 -15.74 -6.06 18.99
CA GLY A 283 -14.62 -7.01 19.00
C GLY A 283 -14.73 -8.11 17.95
N ARG A 284 -15.95 -8.45 17.50
CA ARG A 284 -16.20 -9.41 16.42
C ARG A 284 -15.68 -8.94 15.06
N TYR A 285 -15.62 -7.62 14.83
CA TYR A 285 -15.26 -7.02 13.54
C TYR A 285 -13.98 -6.20 13.58
N SER A 286 -13.55 -5.74 14.75
CA SER A 286 -12.43 -4.83 14.92
C SER A 286 -11.51 -5.26 16.05
N ARG A 287 -10.19 -5.12 15.84
CA ARG A 287 -9.23 -5.14 16.95
C ARG A 287 -9.30 -3.80 17.66
N VAL A 288 -9.63 -3.80 18.95
CA VAL A 288 -9.87 -2.57 19.72
C VAL A 288 -8.64 -2.21 20.54
N PHE A 289 -8.22 -0.96 20.43
CA PHE A 289 -7.22 -0.33 21.29
C PHE A 289 -7.86 0.83 22.03
N VAL A 290 -7.75 0.84 23.35
CA VAL A 290 -8.23 1.95 24.20
C VAL A 290 -7.00 2.67 24.73
N ILE A 291 -6.84 3.94 24.39
CA ILE A 291 -5.68 4.75 24.77
C ILE A 291 -6.09 5.63 25.96
N ASN A 292 -5.43 5.45 27.09
CA ASN A 292 -5.76 6.10 28.36
C ASN A 292 -4.64 7.02 28.85
N ASP A 293 -5.03 8.08 29.56
CA ASP A 293 -4.14 9.14 30.09
C ASP A 293 -3.70 8.87 31.55
N ASP A 294 -4.50 8.16 32.36
CA ASP A 294 -4.25 8.00 33.80
C ASP A 294 -4.38 6.54 34.30
N ASP A 295 -3.47 6.14 35.20
CA ASP A 295 -3.42 4.82 35.85
C ASP A 295 -4.44 4.65 37.00
N PHE A 296 -5.14 5.72 37.41
CA PHE A 296 -5.63 5.80 38.80
C PHE A 296 -7.14 5.81 39.02
N LEU A 297 -8.00 5.65 38.00
CA LEU A 297 -9.45 5.62 38.22
C LEU A 297 -10.15 4.50 37.43
N PRO A 298 -11.00 3.68 38.08
CA PRO A 298 -11.78 2.65 37.40
C PRO A 298 -12.80 3.29 36.46
N GLY A 299 -12.46 3.33 35.17
CA GLY A 299 -13.36 3.70 34.08
C GLY A 299 -13.88 2.47 33.33
N TYR A 300 -14.76 2.71 32.36
CA TYR A 300 -15.26 1.64 31.47
C TYR A 300 -14.20 1.09 30.51
N ASN A 301 -13.00 1.68 30.47
CA ASN A 301 -11.91 1.27 29.58
C ASN A 301 -11.53 -0.21 29.77
N LYS A 302 -11.49 -0.68 31.03
CA LYS A 302 -11.26 -2.09 31.34
C LYS A 302 -12.37 -2.99 30.84
N ALA A 303 -13.62 -2.61 31.09
CA ALA A 303 -14.79 -3.33 30.60
C ALA A 303 -14.80 -3.44 29.06
N ILE A 304 -14.42 -2.37 28.36
CA ILE A 304 -14.32 -2.36 26.90
C ILE A 304 -13.23 -3.30 26.43
N ALA A 305 -12.03 -3.22 27.02
CA ALA A 305 -10.92 -4.08 26.64
C ALA A 305 -11.27 -5.56 26.88
N ASP A 306 -11.81 -5.90 28.05
CA ASP A 306 -12.20 -7.27 28.39
C ASP A 306 -13.30 -7.80 27.44
N ALA A 307 -14.37 -7.03 27.22
CA ALA A 307 -15.48 -7.43 26.36
C ALA A 307 -15.10 -7.57 24.88
N SER A 308 -14.28 -6.64 24.37
CA SER A 308 -13.86 -6.64 22.96
C SER A 308 -12.65 -7.52 22.67
N ASN A 309 -12.08 -8.18 23.70
CA ASN A 309 -10.76 -8.80 23.65
C ASN A 309 -9.69 -7.82 23.11
N GLY A 310 -9.83 -6.56 23.52
CA GLY A 310 -9.03 -5.42 23.14
C GLY A 310 -7.87 -5.16 24.09
N ILE A 311 -7.13 -4.10 23.80
CA ILE A 311 -5.86 -3.79 24.48
C ILE A 311 -5.93 -2.36 25.00
N ILE A 312 -5.60 -2.17 26.27
CA ILE A 312 -5.40 -0.84 26.84
C ILE A 312 -3.95 -0.45 26.63
N LEU A 313 -3.73 0.75 26.10
CA LEU A 313 -2.42 1.35 25.92
C LEU A 313 -2.33 2.61 26.76
N LYS A 314 -1.17 2.79 27.42
CA LYS A 314 -0.86 4.05 28.08
C LYS A 314 -0.39 5.06 27.05
N LYS A 315 -0.73 6.31 27.28
CA LYS A 315 -0.19 7.42 26.53
C LYS A 315 1.20 7.76 27.06
N ASP A 316 2.20 7.10 26.52
CA ASP A 316 3.60 7.37 26.76
C ASP A 316 4.37 7.50 25.43
N GLU A 317 5.69 7.70 25.52
CA GLU A 317 6.56 7.79 24.35
C GLU A 317 6.62 6.48 23.53
N ASN A 318 6.29 5.34 24.15
CA ASN A 318 6.34 4.02 23.53
C ASN A 318 5.03 3.61 22.85
N LEU A 319 3.96 4.40 22.97
CA LEU A 319 2.64 4.12 22.42
C LEU A 319 2.69 3.63 20.96
N ILE A 320 3.44 4.30 20.08
CA ILE A 320 3.53 3.90 18.66
C ILE A 320 4.29 2.59 18.47
N PHE A 321 5.32 2.34 19.29
CA PHE A 321 6.03 1.07 19.27
C PHE A 321 5.08 -0.08 19.68
N GLU A 322 4.29 0.12 20.74
CA GLU A 322 3.29 -0.86 21.19
C GLU A 322 2.18 -1.09 20.16
N ILE A 323 1.69 -0.03 19.51
CA ILE A 323 0.71 -0.16 18.42
C ILE A 323 1.32 -0.99 17.27
N LYS A 324 2.58 -0.74 16.90
CA LYS A 324 3.25 -1.45 15.80
C LYS A 324 3.45 -2.93 16.11
N SER A 325 3.89 -3.27 17.31
CA SER A 325 4.15 -4.66 17.70
C SER A 325 2.87 -5.50 17.79
N ARG A 326 1.72 -4.86 18.04
CA ARG A 326 0.42 -5.53 18.22
C ARG A 326 -0.50 -5.48 17.00
N ILE A 327 -0.11 -4.79 15.92
CA ILE A 327 -0.85 -4.74 14.63
C ILE A 327 -0.24 -5.68 13.57
N LEU A 328 1.04 -6.05 13.72
CA LEU A 328 1.73 -7.10 12.96
C LEU A 328 1.43 -8.49 13.52
#